data_AF-A0AAE1R2B8-F1
#
_entry.id   AF-A0AAE1R2B8-F1
#
_cell.length_a   1.000
_cell.length_b   1.000
_cell.length_c   1.000
_cell.angle_alpha   90.00
_cell.angle_beta   90.00
_cell.angle_gamma   90.00
#
_symmetry.space_group_name_H-M   'P 1'
#
loop_
_entity.id
_entity.type
_entity.pdbx_description
1 polymer ?
#
loop_
_entity_poly.entity_id
_entity_poly.type
_entity_poly.pdbx_seq_one_letter_code
_entity_poly.pdbx_strand_id
1 'polypeptide(L)'
;MSGGVSNVTVENLLIWNSRRAVRIKTAPGRGGYVRDITYRNLTFENVRVGIVIKTDYNEHADERFDPKASPILENISYTTIHGEGVRVPVQIHGSKEIPVKNVTFRDMSVGLTYKKQHIFQCAYVQGRVIGTIFPAPCKNLDLYDEQGHLIRRSDAQNATDIDYDI
;
A
#
# COMPACT_ATOMS: atom_id res chain seq x y z
N MET A 1 5.08 -1.90 24.27
CA MET A 1 4.54 -1.27 23.04
C MET A 1 5.67 -0.62 22.27
N SER A 2 5.59 -0.65 20.94
CA SER A 2 6.51 0.06 20.05
C SER A 2 6.27 1.57 20.09
N GLY A 3 7.27 2.35 19.72
CA GLY A 3 7.07 3.75 19.35
C GLY A 3 6.25 3.90 18.07
N GLY A 4 5.94 5.15 17.73
CA GLY A 4 5.28 5.50 16.46
C GLY A 4 6.28 6.01 15.42
N VAL A 5 5.91 5.87 14.15
CA VAL A 5 6.61 6.45 13.00
C VAL A 5 5.65 7.44 12.33
N SER A 6 6.09 8.69 12.19
CA SER A 6 5.29 9.69 11.48
C SER A 6 6.12 10.73 10.76
N ASN A 7 5.49 11.41 9.79
CA ASN A 7 6.09 12.51 9.04
C ASN A 7 7.36 12.08 8.30
N VAL A 8 7.23 11.00 7.51
CA VAL A 8 8.33 10.47 6.71
C VAL A 8 8.05 10.75 5.24
N THR A 9 9.01 11.39 4.57
CA THR A 9 8.98 11.60 3.12
C THR A 9 10.08 10.79 2.45
N VAL A 10 9.72 10.04 1.42
CA VAL A 10 10.63 9.27 0.57
C VAL A 10 10.40 9.72 -0.87
N GLU A 11 11.41 10.31 -1.50
CA GLU A 11 11.21 10.93 -2.80
C GLU A 11 12.41 10.95 -3.72
N ASN A 12 12.13 11.06 -5.02
CA ASN A 12 13.12 11.19 -6.10
C ASN A 12 14.09 10.01 -6.15
N LEU A 13 13.55 8.77 -6.14
CA LEU A 13 14.35 7.55 -6.12
C LEU A 13 14.07 6.66 -7.33
N LEU A 14 15.14 6.06 -7.85
CA LEU A 14 15.10 4.86 -8.68
C LEU A 14 15.30 3.64 -7.77
N ILE A 15 14.41 2.66 -7.84
CA ILE A 15 14.54 1.38 -7.15
C ILE A 15 14.51 0.27 -8.19
N TRP A 16 15.64 -0.43 -8.35
CA TRP A 16 15.83 -1.41 -9.41
C TRP A 16 16.23 -2.78 -8.89
N ASN A 17 15.98 -3.84 -9.68
CA ASN A 17 16.41 -5.22 -9.43
C ASN A 17 16.13 -5.73 -8.00
N SER A 18 14.99 -5.32 -7.45
CA SER A 18 14.67 -5.47 -6.03
C SER A 18 13.46 -6.37 -5.82
N ARG A 19 13.46 -7.13 -4.71
CA ARG A 19 12.31 -7.98 -4.38
C ARG A 19 11.07 -7.15 -4.04
N ARG A 20 11.26 -6.00 -3.38
CA ARG A 20 10.19 -5.06 -2.99
C ARG A 20 10.73 -3.65 -3.12
N ALA A 21 10.00 -2.71 -3.73
CA ALA A 21 10.48 -1.35 -3.86
C ALA A 21 10.26 -0.55 -2.57
N VAL A 22 9.00 -0.31 -2.19
CA VAL A 22 8.64 0.34 -0.93
C VAL A 22 7.80 -0.58 -0.07
N ARG A 23 8.09 -0.63 1.23
CA ARG A 23 7.46 -1.58 2.15
C ARG A 23 7.19 -0.98 3.52
N ILE A 24 5.93 -1.08 3.96
CA ILE A 24 5.52 -0.91 5.35
C ILE A 24 5.14 -2.29 5.91
N LYS A 25 5.64 -2.62 7.10
CA LYS A 25 5.35 -3.88 7.78
C LYS A 25 5.04 -3.63 9.25
N THR A 26 3.99 -4.26 9.76
CA THR A 26 3.62 -4.24 11.17
C THR A 26 2.88 -5.52 11.55
N ALA A 27 2.56 -5.67 12.84
CA ALA A 27 1.81 -6.80 13.37
C ALA A 27 0.92 -6.40 14.56
N PRO A 28 -0.10 -7.21 14.89
CA PRO A 28 -0.76 -7.15 16.18
C PRO A 28 0.27 -7.23 17.30
N GLY A 29 0.07 -6.45 18.34
CA GLY A 29 0.96 -6.37 19.48
C GLY A 29 2.18 -5.47 19.34
N ARG A 30 2.33 -4.79 18.19
CA ARG A 30 3.28 -3.68 18.06
C ARG A 30 2.79 -2.43 18.79
N GLY A 31 1.50 -2.11 18.75
CA GLY A 31 0.94 -0.83 19.22
C GLY A 31 1.49 0.38 18.44
N GLY A 32 1.25 1.59 18.94
CA GLY A 32 1.76 2.83 18.33
C GLY A 32 1.07 3.18 17.00
N TYR A 33 1.82 3.76 16.07
CA TYR A 33 1.28 4.23 14.79
C TYR A 33 2.33 4.25 13.67
N VAL A 34 1.86 4.14 12.43
CA VAL A 34 2.57 4.49 11.21
C VAL A 34 1.65 5.43 10.43
N ARG A 35 1.96 6.73 10.44
CA ARG A 35 1.09 7.73 9.83
C ARG A 35 1.83 8.85 9.14
N ASP A 36 1.16 9.56 8.26
CA ASP A 36 1.71 10.74 7.58
C ASP A 36 3.00 10.39 6.82
N ILE A 37 2.89 9.37 5.96
CA ILE A 37 3.99 8.85 5.13
C ILE A 37 3.77 9.26 3.69
N THR A 38 4.76 9.90 3.07
CA THR A 38 4.69 10.36 1.68
C THR A 38 5.75 9.70 0.83
N TYR A 39 5.32 9.04 -0.25
CA TYR A 39 6.17 8.52 -1.33
C TYR A 39 5.92 9.36 -2.58
N ARG A 40 6.95 10.05 -3.09
CA ARG A 40 6.80 11.00 -4.19
C ARG A 40 7.87 10.82 -5.26
N ASN A 41 7.48 10.82 -6.54
CA ASN A 41 8.43 10.75 -7.65
C ASN A 41 9.37 9.54 -7.54
N LEU A 42 8.79 8.33 -7.58
CA LEU A 42 9.55 7.08 -7.51
C LEU A 42 9.49 6.35 -8.84
N THR A 43 10.61 5.78 -9.26
CA THR A 43 10.71 4.93 -10.44
C THR A 43 11.08 3.50 -10.02
N PHE A 44 10.31 2.53 -10.46
CA PHE A 44 10.55 1.10 -10.21
C PHE A 44 11.04 0.40 -11.48
N GLU A 45 12.15 -0.32 -11.42
CA GLU A 45 12.70 -1.03 -12.58
C GLU A 45 12.99 -2.50 -12.23
N ASN A 46 12.35 -3.43 -12.94
CA ASN A 46 12.55 -4.87 -12.72
C ASN A 46 12.39 -5.29 -11.24
N VAL A 47 11.29 -4.87 -10.60
CA VAL A 47 10.99 -5.20 -9.21
C VAL A 47 9.89 -6.26 -9.11
N ARG A 48 10.04 -7.20 -8.16
CA ARG A 48 9.02 -8.24 -7.99
C ARG A 48 7.72 -7.67 -7.41
N VAL A 49 7.80 -6.76 -6.45
CA VAL A 49 6.63 -6.05 -5.92
C VAL A 49 6.95 -4.56 -5.76
N GLY A 50 6.11 -3.68 -6.29
CA GLY A 50 6.31 -2.23 -6.18
C GLY A 50 6.05 -1.74 -4.76
N ILE A 51 4.77 -1.64 -4.41
CA ILE A 51 4.30 -1.12 -3.11
C ILE A 51 3.77 -2.28 -2.27
N VAL A 52 4.27 -2.41 -1.04
CA VAL A 52 3.83 -3.44 -0.09
C VAL A 52 3.45 -2.84 1.25
N ILE A 53 2.26 -3.18 1.74
CA ILE A 53 1.89 -2.99 3.14
C ILE A 53 1.40 -4.33 3.69
N LYS A 54 1.98 -4.78 4.80
CA LYS A 54 1.56 -5.98 5.52
C LYS A 54 1.34 -5.68 6.99
N THR A 55 0.20 -6.11 7.52
CA THR A 55 -0.17 -5.92 8.94
C THR A 55 -0.13 -7.22 9.75
N ASP A 56 0.31 -8.32 9.15
CA ASP A 56 0.40 -9.67 9.72
C ASP A 56 1.86 -10.12 9.93
N TYR A 57 2.79 -9.17 10.04
CA TYR A 57 4.22 -9.43 10.08
C TYR A 57 4.68 -9.89 11.47
N ASN A 58 4.35 -11.14 11.82
CA ASN A 58 4.44 -11.77 13.14
C ASN A 58 5.88 -11.98 13.67
N GLU A 59 6.68 -10.90 13.71
CA GLU A 59 8.02 -10.84 14.27
C GLU A 59 8.04 -9.85 15.44
N HIS A 60 8.36 -10.36 16.63
CA HIS A 60 8.49 -9.58 17.87
C HIS A 60 9.90 -9.75 18.44
N ALA A 61 10.37 -8.73 19.18
CA ALA A 61 11.71 -8.77 19.77
C ALA A 61 11.81 -9.79 20.92
N ASP A 62 10.71 -9.98 21.65
CA ASP A 62 10.55 -10.94 22.73
C ASP A 62 9.07 -11.34 22.85
N GLU A 63 8.75 -12.22 23.80
CA GLU A 63 7.39 -12.72 24.06
C GLU A 63 6.57 -11.83 25.01
N ARG A 64 7.12 -10.70 25.49
CA ARG A 64 6.50 -9.82 26.50
C ARG A 64 5.68 -8.69 25.87
N PHE A 65 5.39 -8.75 24.57
CA PHE A 65 4.51 -7.80 23.92
C PHE A 65 3.05 -8.03 24.33
N ASP A 66 2.22 -6.98 24.26
CA ASP A 66 0.79 -7.11 24.48
C ASP A 66 0.11 -7.49 23.16
N PRO A 67 -0.44 -8.71 22.97
CA PRO A 67 -1.05 -9.13 21.71
C PRO A 67 -2.26 -8.28 21.28
N LYS A 68 -2.87 -7.54 22.21
CA LYS A 68 -4.02 -6.67 21.96
C LYS A 68 -3.60 -5.27 21.48
N ALA A 69 -2.32 -4.94 21.52
CA ALA A 69 -1.83 -3.63 21.11
C ALA A 69 -1.78 -3.52 19.57
N SER A 70 -2.85 -3.02 18.96
CA SER A 70 -2.90 -2.78 17.51
C SER A 70 -2.29 -1.43 17.13
N PRO A 71 -1.38 -1.36 16.14
CA PRO A 71 -0.90 -0.11 15.57
C PRO A 71 -1.98 0.59 14.73
N ILE A 72 -1.92 1.92 14.68
CA ILE A 72 -2.73 2.73 13.75
C ILE A 72 -1.96 2.93 12.44
N LEU A 73 -2.56 2.57 11.29
CA LEU A 73 -1.99 2.79 9.96
C LEU A 73 -2.88 3.72 9.14
N GLU A 74 -2.45 4.96 8.94
CA GLU A 74 -3.24 5.96 8.22
C GLU A 74 -2.42 7.01 7.50
N ASN A 75 -3.05 7.77 6.59
CA ASN A 75 -2.44 8.92 5.89
C ASN A 75 -1.13 8.54 5.16
N ILE A 76 -1.25 7.60 4.22
CA ILE A 76 -0.12 7.14 3.40
C ILE A 76 -0.37 7.56 1.96
N SER A 77 0.51 8.36 1.38
CA SER A 77 0.37 8.87 0.02
C SER A 77 1.46 8.35 -0.92
N TYR A 78 1.05 8.07 -2.15
CA TYR A 78 1.90 7.70 -3.28
C TYR A 78 1.57 8.65 -4.42
N THR A 79 2.53 9.48 -4.84
CA THR A 79 2.32 10.49 -5.89
C THR A 79 3.41 10.40 -6.95
N THR A 80 3.02 10.36 -8.22
CA THR A 80 3.96 10.28 -9.35
C THR A 80 4.85 9.04 -9.23
N ILE A 81 4.23 7.87 -9.38
CA ILE A 81 4.94 6.59 -9.32
C ILE A 81 5.01 6.00 -10.73
N HIS A 82 6.22 5.78 -11.22
CA HIS A 82 6.47 5.17 -12.51
C HIS A 82 7.12 3.80 -12.34
N GLY A 83 6.91 2.90 -13.29
CA GLY A 83 7.71 1.69 -13.30
C GLY A 83 7.60 0.86 -14.56
N GLU A 84 8.58 -0.01 -14.76
CA GLU A 84 8.66 -0.97 -15.85
C GLU A 84 9.18 -2.32 -15.34
N GLY A 85 8.68 -3.40 -15.92
CA GLY A 85 9.08 -4.75 -15.53
C GLY A 85 8.67 -5.10 -14.10
N VAL A 86 7.54 -4.58 -13.61
CA VAL A 86 7.04 -4.88 -12.26
C VAL A 86 6.11 -6.07 -12.27
N ARG A 87 6.33 -7.07 -11.41
CA ARG A 87 5.44 -8.26 -11.37
C ARG A 87 4.13 -8.00 -10.63
N VAL A 88 4.17 -7.35 -9.46
CA VAL A 88 2.98 -6.93 -8.69
C VAL A 88 3.13 -5.47 -8.30
N PRO A 89 2.42 -4.52 -8.95
CA PRO A 89 2.56 -3.10 -8.63
C PRO A 89 2.17 -2.73 -7.21
N VAL A 90 1.03 -3.23 -6.72
CA VAL A 90 0.52 -2.87 -5.38
C VAL A 90 -0.03 -4.10 -4.66
N GLN A 91 0.45 -4.30 -3.44
CA GLN A 91 -0.02 -5.32 -2.52
C GLN A 91 -0.21 -4.70 -1.11
N ILE A 92 -1.44 -4.38 -0.75
CA ILE A 92 -1.78 -3.80 0.56
C ILE A 92 -2.71 -4.75 1.31
N HIS A 93 -2.15 -5.43 2.31
CA HIS A 93 -2.86 -6.37 3.15
C HIS A 93 -2.97 -5.79 4.56
N GLY A 94 -4.12 -5.17 4.83
CA GLY A 94 -4.57 -4.84 6.18
C GLY A 94 -5.30 -6.02 6.83
N SER A 95 -5.78 -5.80 8.04
CA SER A 95 -6.71 -6.72 8.73
C SER A 95 -7.87 -5.95 9.35
N LYS A 96 -8.87 -6.67 9.88
CA LYS A 96 -9.98 -6.05 10.61
C LYS A 96 -9.47 -5.28 11.84
N GLU A 97 -8.43 -5.79 12.48
CA GLU A 97 -7.79 -5.22 13.67
C GLU A 97 -6.84 -4.07 13.33
N ILE A 98 -6.20 -4.12 12.15
CA ILE A 98 -5.25 -3.11 11.66
C ILE A 98 -5.63 -2.73 10.21
N PRO A 99 -6.74 -2.00 10.02
CA PRO A 99 -7.11 -1.52 8.69
C PRO A 99 -6.14 -0.41 8.25
N VAL A 100 -5.84 -0.37 6.95
CA VAL A 100 -5.03 0.70 6.36
C VAL A 100 -5.95 1.80 5.86
N LYS A 101 -5.89 2.98 6.48
CA LYS A 101 -6.84 4.07 6.25
C LYS A 101 -6.23 5.25 5.51
N ASN A 102 -7.07 6.00 4.81
CA ASN A 102 -6.71 7.21 4.08
C ASN A 102 -5.45 7.04 3.19
N VAL A 103 -5.39 5.93 2.46
CA VAL A 103 -4.34 5.72 1.45
C VAL A 103 -4.68 6.56 0.22
N THR A 104 -3.71 7.29 -0.33
CA THR A 104 -3.91 8.07 -1.55
C THR A 104 -2.93 7.65 -2.62
N PHE A 105 -3.45 7.29 -3.79
CA PHE A 105 -2.64 7.17 -5.01
C PHE A 105 -2.97 8.35 -5.93
N ARG A 106 -1.93 9.02 -6.43
CA ARG A 106 -2.04 10.09 -7.42
C ARG A 106 -1.03 9.85 -8.53
N ASP A 107 -1.51 9.79 -9.76
CA ASP A 107 -0.69 9.67 -10.96
C ASP A 107 0.35 8.54 -10.88
N MET A 108 -0.12 7.30 -11.08
CA MET A 108 0.71 6.10 -11.02
C MET A 108 0.64 5.36 -12.35
N SER A 109 1.78 5.05 -12.95
CA SER A 109 1.84 4.25 -14.17
C SER A 109 2.95 3.20 -14.07
N VAL A 110 2.55 1.93 -13.95
CA VAL A 110 3.50 0.82 -13.77
C VAL A 110 3.29 -0.25 -14.83
N GLY A 111 4.27 -0.39 -15.71
CA GLY A 111 4.38 -1.45 -16.71
C GLY A 111 4.74 -2.81 -16.09
N LEU A 112 4.08 -3.86 -16.58
CA LEU A 112 4.19 -5.21 -16.01
C LEU A 112 5.17 -6.10 -16.79
N THR A 113 5.87 -7.00 -16.09
CA THR A 113 6.72 -8.01 -16.74
C THR A 113 5.90 -9.05 -17.53
N TYR A 114 4.69 -9.37 -17.07
CA TYR A 114 3.79 -10.34 -17.72
C TYR A 114 2.31 -9.95 -17.52
N LYS A 115 1.46 -10.23 -18.51
CA LYS A 115 -0.01 -10.08 -18.41
C LYS A 115 -0.61 -11.20 -17.55
N LYS A 116 -0.48 -11.12 -16.21
CA LYS A 116 -1.22 -11.98 -15.29
C LYS A 116 -2.35 -11.23 -14.60
N GLN A 117 -3.35 -11.99 -14.16
CA GLN A 117 -4.31 -11.59 -13.13
C GLN A 117 -3.49 -11.21 -11.86
N HIS A 118 -4.02 -10.39 -10.95
CA HIS A 118 -3.37 -9.94 -9.70
C HIS A 118 -2.36 -8.78 -9.81
N ILE A 119 -2.88 -7.59 -10.12
CA ILE A 119 -2.04 -6.40 -10.33
C ILE A 119 -2.12 -5.41 -9.16
N PHE A 120 -3.35 -5.18 -8.68
CA PHE A 120 -3.65 -4.44 -7.46
C PHE A 120 -4.34 -5.40 -6.50
N GLN A 121 -3.65 -5.75 -5.41
CA GLN A 121 -4.18 -6.62 -4.37
C GLN A 121 -4.45 -5.78 -3.12
N CYS A 122 -5.70 -5.75 -2.67
CA CYS A 122 -6.11 -4.99 -1.49
C CYS A 122 -6.99 -5.83 -0.57
N ALA A 123 -6.74 -5.75 0.73
CA ALA A 123 -7.68 -6.16 1.78
C ALA A 123 -7.63 -5.19 2.96
N TYR A 124 -8.81 -4.86 3.50
CA TYR A 124 -8.96 -3.91 4.62
C TYR A 124 -8.25 -2.57 4.35
N VAL A 125 -8.41 -2.05 3.13
CA VAL A 125 -7.82 -0.78 2.68
C VAL A 125 -8.93 0.20 2.39
N GLN A 126 -8.78 1.42 2.92
CA GLN A 126 -9.67 2.54 2.65
C GLN A 126 -8.83 3.70 2.14
N GLY A 127 -9.25 4.29 1.04
CA GLY A 127 -8.45 5.30 0.39
C GLY A 127 -9.07 5.80 -0.89
N ARG A 128 -8.28 6.59 -1.61
CA ARG A 128 -8.68 7.23 -2.83
C ARG A 128 -7.59 7.18 -3.89
N VAL A 129 -8.03 7.28 -5.11
CA VAL A 129 -7.23 7.32 -6.32
C VAL A 129 -7.59 8.60 -7.05
N ILE A 130 -6.59 9.38 -7.46
CA ILE A 130 -6.75 10.68 -8.12
C ILE A 130 -5.91 10.67 -9.40
N GLY A 131 -6.51 11.09 -10.51
CA GLY A 131 -5.80 11.21 -11.79
C GLY A 131 -5.56 9.87 -12.48
N THR A 132 -4.48 9.79 -13.26
CA THR A 132 -4.26 8.65 -14.16
C THR A 132 -3.54 7.51 -13.47
N ILE A 133 -4.20 6.35 -13.39
CA ILE A 133 -3.68 5.19 -12.67
C ILE A 133 -3.71 3.96 -13.56
N PHE A 134 -2.53 3.48 -13.88
CA PHE A 134 -2.31 2.22 -14.57
C PHE A 134 -1.32 1.39 -13.76
N PRO A 135 -1.62 0.12 -13.50
CA PRO A 135 -2.82 -0.65 -13.87
C PRO A 135 -4.04 -0.31 -13.00
N ALA A 136 -5.22 -0.81 -13.38
CA ALA A 136 -6.48 -0.47 -12.72
C ALA A 136 -6.45 -0.75 -11.19
N PRO A 137 -6.88 0.21 -10.35
CA PRO A 137 -6.82 0.08 -8.90
C PRO A 137 -7.90 -0.87 -8.35
N CYS A 138 -7.73 -1.27 -7.08
CA CYS A 138 -8.72 -2.07 -6.35
C CYS A 138 -10.09 -1.38 -6.27
N LYS A 139 -11.17 -2.17 -6.25
CA LYS A 139 -12.53 -1.63 -6.14
C LYS A 139 -12.82 -0.93 -4.81
N ASN A 140 -12.01 -1.21 -3.79
CA ASN A 140 -12.11 -0.69 -2.42
C ASN A 140 -11.61 0.76 -2.27
N LEU A 141 -11.08 1.36 -3.34
CA LEU A 141 -10.62 2.74 -3.35
C LEU A 141 -11.62 3.63 -4.11
N ASP A 142 -11.96 4.77 -3.53
CA ASP A 142 -12.73 5.81 -4.22
C ASP A 142 -11.91 6.35 -5.40
N LEU A 143 -12.55 6.53 -6.55
CA LEU A 143 -11.93 7.07 -7.76
C LEU A 143 -12.36 8.53 -7.95
N TYR A 144 -11.39 9.42 -8.10
CA TYR A 144 -11.60 10.84 -8.36
C TYR A 144 -10.95 11.25 -9.67
N ASP A 145 -11.55 12.22 -10.37
CA ASP A 145 -10.93 12.89 -11.51
C ASP A 145 -9.80 13.86 -11.07
N GLU A 146 -9.13 14.49 -12.03
CA GLU A 146 -8.06 15.45 -11.76
C GLU A 146 -8.56 16.73 -11.07
N GLN A 147 -9.85 17.05 -11.23
CA GLN A 147 -10.53 18.19 -10.62
C GLN A 147 -11.00 17.89 -9.19
N GLY A 148 -10.89 16.64 -8.73
CA GLY A 148 -11.29 16.20 -7.40
C GLY A 148 -12.77 15.82 -7.26
N HIS A 149 -13.49 15.61 -8.37
CA HIS A 149 -14.84 15.06 -8.33
C HIS A 149 -14.81 13.53 -8.21
N LEU A 150 -15.69 13.00 -7.38
CA LEU A 150 -15.85 11.55 -7.19
C LEU A 150 -16.49 10.94 -8.45
N ILE A 151 -15.73 10.08 -9.14
CA ILE A 151 -16.20 9.31 -10.32
C ILE A 151 -16.87 8.02 -9.86
N ARG A 152 -16.25 7.31 -8.91
CA ARG A 152 -16.73 6.01 -8.42
C ARG A 152 -16.46 5.88 -6.94
N ARG A 153 -17.48 5.48 -6.18
CA ARG A 153 -17.33 5.15 -4.76
C ARG A 153 -16.89 3.70 -4.59
N SER A 154 -16.14 3.40 -3.53
CA SER A 154 -15.72 2.04 -3.22
C SER A 154 -16.91 1.09 -2.96
N ASP A 155 -16.88 -0.14 -3.49
CA ASP A 155 -18.03 -1.06 -3.48
C ASP A 155 -18.21 -1.88 -2.18
N ALA A 156 -17.18 -2.04 -1.34
CA ALA A 156 -17.28 -2.60 0.01
C ALA A 156 -15.94 -2.47 0.74
N GLN A 157 -15.97 -2.17 2.04
CA GLN A 157 -14.75 -1.97 2.86
C GLN A 157 -13.99 -3.27 3.18
N ASN A 158 -14.49 -4.44 2.73
CA ASN A 158 -14.06 -5.76 3.18
C ASN A 158 -13.81 -6.78 2.05
N ALA A 159 -13.82 -6.39 0.78
CA ALA A 159 -13.56 -7.33 -0.32
C ALA A 159 -12.08 -7.70 -0.37
N THR A 160 -11.77 -8.98 -0.12
CA THR A 160 -10.44 -9.54 -0.32
C THR A 160 -10.25 -9.86 -1.80
N ASP A 161 -9.61 -8.97 -2.55
CA ASP A 161 -9.09 -9.27 -3.89
C ASP A 161 -7.68 -9.90 -3.77
N ILE A 162 -7.53 -10.86 -2.85
CA ILE A 162 -6.25 -11.51 -2.56
C ILE A 162 -6.29 -12.94 -3.08
N ASP A 163 -5.36 -13.24 -3.99
CA ASP A 163 -5.01 -14.61 -4.34
C ASP A 163 -3.76 -15.00 -3.54
N TYR A 164 -3.86 -16.12 -2.81
CA TYR A 164 -2.81 -16.64 -1.94
C TYR A 164 -1.79 -17.52 -2.69
N ASP A 165 -1.99 -17.78 -3.98
CA ASP A 165 -1.09 -18.60 -4.79
C ASP A 165 0.08 -17.77 -5.38
N ILE A 166 1.16 -17.58 -4.60
CA ILE A 166 2.46 -17.03 -5.06
C ILE A 166 3.66 -17.80 -4.52
#